data_AF-A0A182IBG3-F1
#
_entry.id   AF-A0A182IBG3-F1
#
_cell.length_a   1.000
_cell.length_b   1.000
_cell.length_c   1.000
_cell.angle_alpha   90.00
_cell.angle_beta   90.00
_cell.angle_gamma   90.00
#
_symmetry.space_group_name_H-M   'P 1'
#
loop_
_entity.id
_entity.type
_entity.pdbx_description
1 polymer ?
#
loop_
_entity_poly.entity_id
_entity_poly.type
_entity_poly.pdbx_seq_one_letter_code
_entity_poly.pdbx_strand_id
1 'polypeptide(L)'
;MGIRHLHSFMERKVDGGLYTVKMQHEISNAKKSVEKPLVVIDLMAMFGVFCSDRRSLLCGSQFWVVEHTADSFFKRLTDAGAELVFFYDGTLQLNKYDTWINRQNGKYDRMIDVLDGINARMPLAVAADKFDRTLPNNTCIKLENVAKRHGELIVSTDLECDQALAIYATKHKALAVISHDTDFLIFEGGWQLWHANHIDVNKLITKAYGRQALLRTLGLQWRQMALWATLAGNDFFSYDELEPFLNDLGPHTQKFYKLAEYVRRLTVRNGKLDDDTVRSILGRVYKKRRVPPEAYEWFRQSYAFYQVDEPSEKKPDDPFAYLLQAGYSFTHSILTGVPFNVTLFFFDYRSSEFGNYYEIIEPIISRIGGILLYHHQHERQHITVVTKRNHQEPHSFGTVAATFPTAITPPPVMDLISTDGPVQASLLERKLQLWRWVCSDDLLDVEQFNTVPPAFMCTVLTLYRLRQCGAIRLFEADLLLLIAHQLSNGAFDPLQEPHPQKLISRAFRLGFLFQKVYSHMDRVAKALGLPQEYRPTTPYDGLRFHNMYRVWTSMKVEPHHIEPIAEWRFYQQTKST
;
A
#
# COMPACT_ATOMS: atom_id res chain seq x y z
N MET A 1 -14.17 1.55 -5.54
CA MET A 1 -13.82 0.13 -5.39
C MET A 1 -15.08 -0.60 -4.92
N GLY A 2 -15.13 -1.92 -5.14
CA GLY A 2 -16.34 -2.74 -5.01
C GLY A 2 -17.34 -2.56 -6.15
N ILE A 3 -18.62 -2.69 -5.85
CA ILE A 3 -19.71 -2.69 -6.85
C ILE A 3 -19.81 -1.37 -7.60
N ARG A 4 -19.64 -1.45 -8.93
CA ARG A 4 -19.69 -0.31 -9.84
C ARG A 4 -21.00 0.49 -9.68
N HIS A 5 -20.90 1.80 -9.54
CA HIS A 5 -22.01 2.75 -9.35
C HIS A 5 -22.78 2.68 -8.01
N LEU A 6 -22.43 1.77 -7.08
CA LEU A 6 -23.15 1.64 -5.81
C LEU A 6 -23.03 2.89 -4.92
N HIS A 7 -21.87 3.51 -4.83
CA HIS A 7 -21.69 4.77 -4.10
C HIS A 7 -22.65 5.87 -4.59
N SER A 8 -22.68 6.14 -5.90
CA SER A 8 -23.56 7.16 -6.47
C SER A 8 -25.04 6.83 -6.32
N PHE A 9 -25.40 5.54 -6.28
CA PHE A 9 -26.76 5.10 -5.98
C PHE A 9 -27.14 5.40 -4.52
N MET A 10 -26.25 5.09 -3.57
CA MET A 10 -26.44 5.42 -2.15
C MET A 10 -26.64 6.91 -1.95
N GLU A 11 -25.82 7.73 -2.60
CA GLU A 11 -25.88 9.19 -2.47
C GLU A 11 -27.16 9.79 -3.07
N ARG A 12 -27.60 9.31 -4.24
CA ARG A 12 -28.61 10.02 -5.06
C ARG A 12 -29.99 9.38 -5.06
N LYS A 13 -30.11 8.10 -4.67
CA LYS A 13 -31.33 7.30 -4.86
C LYS A 13 -31.84 6.62 -3.60
N VAL A 14 -30.97 6.37 -2.62
CA VAL A 14 -31.35 5.76 -1.34
C VAL A 14 -31.67 6.87 -0.36
N ASP A 15 -32.93 6.96 0.06
CA ASP A 15 -33.33 7.88 1.13
C ASP A 15 -32.65 7.47 2.45
N GLY A 16 -31.94 8.40 3.08
CA GLY A 16 -31.04 8.09 4.20
C GLY A 16 -29.82 7.24 3.83
N GLY A 17 -29.42 7.20 2.55
CA GLY A 17 -28.28 6.42 2.07
C GLY A 17 -26.93 6.89 2.60
N LEU A 18 -26.80 8.18 2.92
CA LEU A 18 -25.66 8.75 3.64
C LEU A 18 -26.15 9.67 4.75
N TYR A 19 -25.52 9.59 5.93
CA TYR A 19 -25.81 10.48 7.05
C TYR A 19 -24.51 10.91 7.73
N THR A 20 -24.54 12.07 8.41
CA THR A 20 -23.35 12.60 9.10
C THR A 20 -23.15 11.89 10.44
N VAL A 21 -21.92 11.52 10.74
CA VAL A 21 -21.50 10.92 12.00
C VAL A 21 -20.45 11.78 12.68
N LYS A 22 -20.64 12.03 13.98
CA LYS A 22 -19.62 12.59 14.87
C LYS A 22 -18.94 11.43 15.59
N MET A 23 -17.78 10.97 15.09
CA MET A 23 -17.16 9.71 15.54
C MET A 23 -16.94 9.68 17.05
N GLN A 24 -16.41 10.77 17.62
CA GLN A 24 -16.17 10.87 19.06
C GLN A 24 -17.45 10.70 19.88
N HIS A 25 -18.58 11.22 19.39
CA HIS A 25 -19.88 11.09 20.05
C HIS A 25 -20.39 9.64 19.99
N GLU A 26 -20.28 8.98 18.83
CA GLU A 26 -20.67 7.58 18.68
C GLU A 26 -19.84 6.67 19.60
N ILE A 27 -18.51 6.87 19.64
CA ILE A 27 -17.61 6.11 20.52
C ILE A 27 -17.99 6.36 21.98
N SER A 28 -18.16 7.61 22.38
CA SER A 28 -18.51 7.96 23.77
C SER A 28 -19.88 7.40 24.19
N ASN A 29 -20.84 7.36 23.26
CA ASN A 29 -22.14 6.75 23.51
C ASN A 29 -22.05 5.23 23.63
N ALA A 30 -21.33 4.56 22.73
CA ALA A 30 -21.12 3.12 22.79
C ALA A 30 -20.40 2.72 24.09
N LYS A 31 -19.50 3.57 24.58
CA LYS A 31 -18.77 3.36 25.85
C LYS A 31 -19.67 3.21 27.08
N LYS A 32 -20.92 3.68 27.00
CA LYS A 32 -21.92 3.51 28.08
C LYS A 32 -22.36 2.06 28.26
N SER A 33 -22.23 1.24 27.20
CA SER A 33 -22.70 -0.15 27.18
C SER A 33 -21.57 -1.16 26.96
N VAL A 34 -20.44 -0.73 26.40
CA VAL A 34 -19.27 -1.56 26.08
C VAL A 34 -18.03 -0.84 26.57
N GLU A 35 -17.17 -1.49 27.35
CA GLU A 35 -15.99 -0.83 27.95
C GLU A 35 -15.06 -0.22 26.89
N LYS A 36 -14.84 -0.95 25.79
CA LYS A 36 -13.98 -0.57 24.67
C LYS A 36 -14.73 -0.77 23.34
N PRO A 37 -15.41 0.27 22.82
CA PRO A 37 -16.06 0.19 21.52
C PRO A 37 -15.01 -0.05 20.41
N LEU A 38 -15.14 -1.18 19.71
CA LEU A 38 -14.20 -1.57 18.67
C LEU A 38 -14.48 -0.82 17.35
N VAL A 39 -13.45 -0.19 16.80
CA VAL A 39 -13.45 0.39 15.45
C VAL A 39 -12.43 -0.35 14.60
N VAL A 40 -12.92 -1.01 13.54
CA VAL A 40 -12.08 -1.75 12.61
C VAL A 40 -11.79 -0.87 11.40
N ILE A 41 -10.53 -0.77 10.99
CA ILE A 41 -10.07 0.21 10.00
C ILE A 41 -9.40 -0.50 8.84
N ASP A 42 -9.93 -0.29 7.63
CA ASP A 42 -9.20 -0.56 6.39
C ASP A 42 -8.10 0.50 6.26
N LEU A 43 -6.86 0.09 6.53
CA LEU A 43 -5.74 1.03 6.56
C LEU A 43 -5.37 1.52 5.14
N MET A 44 -5.68 0.74 4.09
CA MET A 44 -5.46 1.16 2.71
C MET A 44 -6.38 2.34 2.33
N ALA A 45 -7.61 2.37 2.86
CA ALA A 45 -8.51 3.51 2.71
C ALA A 45 -7.98 4.81 3.32
N MET A 46 -7.15 4.73 4.36
CA MET A 46 -6.67 5.89 5.09
C MET A 46 -5.59 6.71 4.33
N PHE A 47 -4.92 6.13 3.34
CA PHE A 47 -4.00 6.88 2.48
C PHE A 47 -4.70 8.02 1.73
N GLY A 48 -5.95 7.84 1.29
CA GLY A 48 -6.73 8.89 0.63
C GLY A 48 -7.05 10.07 1.56
N VAL A 49 -7.15 9.79 2.86
CA VAL A 49 -7.45 10.78 3.90
C VAL A 49 -6.22 11.60 4.23
N PHE A 50 -5.12 10.92 4.57
CA PHE A 50 -3.90 11.58 5.05
C PHE A 50 -3.03 12.13 3.92
N CYS A 51 -3.14 11.60 2.70
CA CYS A 51 -2.45 12.11 1.52
C CYS A 51 -3.38 12.93 0.60
N SER A 52 -4.32 13.68 1.18
CA SER A 52 -5.32 14.43 0.43
C SER A 52 -4.77 15.68 -0.28
N ASP A 53 -3.66 16.27 0.21
CA ASP A 53 -3.02 17.41 -0.46
C ASP A 53 -2.29 16.98 -1.73
N ARG A 54 -2.93 17.23 -2.89
CA ARG A 54 -2.40 16.91 -4.21
C ARG A 54 -1.13 17.68 -4.57
N ARG A 55 -0.96 18.90 -4.07
CA ARG A 55 0.25 19.69 -4.34
C ARG A 55 1.43 19.11 -3.58
N SER A 56 1.23 18.74 -2.32
CA SER A 56 2.24 18.02 -1.53
C SER A 56 2.56 16.65 -2.14
N LEU A 57 1.56 15.88 -2.59
CA LEU A 57 1.77 14.60 -3.29
C LEU A 57 2.67 14.75 -4.52
N LEU A 58 2.42 15.75 -5.36
CA LEU A 58 3.25 16.04 -6.54
C LEU A 58 4.70 16.43 -6.18
N CYS A 59 4.95 16.91 -4.96
CA CYS A 59 6.31 17.21 -4.48
C CYS A 59 7.02 15.99 -3.87
N GLY A 60 6.37 14.82 -3.83
CA GLY A 60 6.88 13.65 -3.14
C GLY A 60 6.37 13.47 -1.71
N SER A 61 5.35 14.24 -1.30
CA SER A 61 4.77 14.27 0.05
C SER A 61 5.70 14.83 1.13
N GLN A 62 5.10 15.22 2.25
CA GLN A 62 5.79 15.58 3.48
C GLN A 62 5.54 14.46 4.49
N PHE A 63 6.46 13.50 4.56
CA PHE A 63 6.25 12.24 5.29
C PHE A 63 5.87 12.48 6.75
N TRP A 64 6.60 13.38 7.41
CA TRP A 64 6.33 13.75 8.80
C TRP A 64 4.93 14.34 9.01
N VAL A 65 4.48 15.24 8.12
CA VAL A 65 3.14 15.86 8.23
C VAL A 65 2.04 14.81 8.11
N VAL A 66 2.17 13.89 7.14
CA VAL A 66 1.20 12.82 6.92
C VAL A 66 1.15 11.89 8.13
N GLU A 67 2.31 11.42 8.60
CA GLU A 67 2.38 10.51 9.75
C GLU A 67 1.92 11.17 11.05
N HIS A 68 2.24 12.45 11.26
CA HIS A 68 1.77 13.23 12.41
C HIS A 68 0.24 13.42 12.38
N THR A 69 -0.33 13.69 11.20
CA THR A 69 -1.77 13.81 11.02
C THR A 69 -2.48 12.49 11.30
N ALA A 70 -1.93 11.38 10.80
CA ALA A 70 -2.46 10.04 11.07
C ALA A 70 -2.39 9.68 12.55
N ASP A 71 -1.24 9.96 13.19
CA ASP A 71 -1.02 9.72 14.62
C ASP A 71 -2.02 10.49 15.49
N SER A 72 -2.18 11.78 15.23
CA SER A 72 -3.13 12.64 15.94
C SER A 72 -4.58 12.17 15.74
N PHE A 73 -4.94 11.76 14.52
CA PHE A 73 -6.28 11.24 14.23
C PHE A 73 -6.56 9.95 15.02
N PHE A 74 -5.70 8.95 14.94
CA PHE A 74 -5.88 7.68 15.66
C PHE A 74 -5.85 7.87 17.17
N LYS A 75 -4.93 8.70 17.67
CA LYS A 75 -4.86 9.07 19.09
C LYS A 75 -6.18 9.65 19.60
N ARG A 76 -6.82 10.52 18.84
CA ARG A 76 -8.09 11.13 19.28
C ARG A 76 -9.25 10.14 19.28
N LEU A 77 -9.22 9.09 18.44
CA LEU A 77 -10.18 8.00 18.51
C LEU A 77 -9.97 7.14 19.77
N THR A 78 -8.71 6.80 20.08
CA THR A 78 -8.38 6.03 21.30
C THR A 78 -8.64 6.82 22.57
N ASP A 79 -8.32 8.13 22.59
CA ASP A 79 -8.64 9.04 23.70
C ASP A 79 -10.16 9.18 23.92
N ALA A 80 -10.97 9.05 22.85
CA ALA A 80 -12.43 8.97 22.95
C ALA A 80 -12.92 7.63 23.57
N GLY A 81 -12.04 6.64 23.66
CA GLY A 81 -12.29 5.32 24.25
C GLY A 81 -12.41 4.18 23.26
N ALA A 82 -12.12 4.39 21.97
CA ALA A 82 -12.17 3.32 20.99
C ALA A 82 -10.98 2.36 21.13
N GLU A 83 -11.25 1.07 20.94
CA GLU A 83 -10.23 0.09 20.59
C GLU A 83 -10.10 0.04 19.07
N LEU A 84 -8.87 0.17 18.57
CA LEU A 84 -8.61 0.19 17.13
C LEU A 84 -7.98 -1.12 16.68
N VAL A 85 -8.53 -1.69 15.61
CA VAL A 85 -7.93 -2.82 14.91
C VAL A 85 -7.80 -2.43 13.44
N PHE A 86 -6.59 -2.53 12.92
CA PHE A 86 -6.24 -2.14 11.56
C PHE A 86 -6.08 -3.38 10.70
N PHE A 87 -6.66 -3.34 9.51
CA PHE A 87 -6.46 -4.35 8.48
C PHE A 87 -5.60 -3.77 7.36
N TYR A 88 -4.62 -4.55 6.91
CA TYR A 88 -3.71 -4.16 5.84
C TYR A 88 -3.57 -5.31 4.84
N ASP A 89 -3.46 -4.96 3.56
CA ASP A 89 -3.28 -5.93 2.49
C ASP A 89 -1.97 -6.69 2.69
N GLY A 90 -2.07 -8.02 2.70
CA GLY A 90 -0.91 -8.90 2.69
C GLY A 90 -0.40 -9.18 1.29
N THR A 91 0.15 -10.38 1.11
CA THR A 91 0.73 -10.79 -0.17
C THR A 91 -0.35 -10.99 -1.22
N LEU A 92 -0.06 -10.59 -2.45
CA LEU A 92 -1.01 -10.73 -3.57
C LEU A 92 -1.29 -12.22 -3.85
N GLN A 93 -2.57 -12.58 -3.91
CA GLN A 93 -2.99 -13.94 -4.22
C GLN A 93 -2.67 -14.32 -5.68
N LEU A 94 -2.34 -15.60 -5.92
CA LEU A 94 -1.90 -16.12 -7.22
C LEU A 94 -2.89 -15.87 -8.36
N ASN A 95 -4.19 -15.96 -8.08
CA ASN A 95 -5.27 -15.71 -9.05
C ASN A 95 -5.47 -14.22 -9.40
N LYS A 96 -4.79 -13.28 -8.72
CA LYS A 96 -4.98 -11.83 -8.90
C LYS A 96 -3.85 -11.14 -9.66
N TYR A 97 -2.81 -11.85 -10.09
CA TYR A 97 -1.66 -11.23 -10.75
C TYR A 97 -2.04 -10.55 -12.06
N ASP A 98 -2.93 -11.11 -12.88
CA ASP A 98 -3.34 -10.47 -14.14
C ASP A 98 -4.04 -9.13 -13.90
N THR A 99 -4.99 -9.11 -12.96
CA THR A 99 -5.69 -7.88 -12.54
C THR A 99 -4.70 -6.86 -11.98
N TRP A 100 -3.76 -7.30 -11.15
CA TRP A 100 -2.73 -6.44 -10.59
C TRP A 100 -1.80 -5.86 -11.67
N ILE A 101 -1.33 -6.69 -12.61
CA ILE A 101 -0.47 -6.28 -13.74
C ILE A 101 -1.19 -5.21 -14.57
N ASN A 102 -2.45 -5.45 -14.94
CA ASN A 102 -3.27 -4.50 -15.69
C ASN A 102 -3.42 -3.16 -14.93
N ARG A 103 -3.67 -3.22 -13.61
CA ARG A 103 -3.75 -2.03 -12.75
C ARG A 103 -2.42 -1.27 -12.68
N GLN A 104 -1.28 -1.96 -12.57
CA GLN A 104 0.04 -1.32 -12.53
C GLN A 104 0.42 -0.70 -13.88
N ASN A 105 0.09 -1.36 -15.01
CA ASN A 105 0.29 -0.79 -16.34
C ASN A 105 -0.53 0.49 -16.53
N GLY A 106 -1.83 0.45 -16.25
CA GLY A 106 -2.65 1.67 -16.32
C GLY A 106 -2.21 2.76 -15.34
N LYS A 107 -1.66 2.39 -14.18
CA LYS A 107 -1.03 3.36 -13.25
C LYS A 107 0.22 3.97 -13.87
N TYR A 108 1.07 3.18 -14.52
CA TYR A 108 2.26 3.68 -15.22
C TYR A 108 1.88 4.70 -16.30
N ASP A 109 0.89 4.39 -17.14
CA ASP A 109 0.45 5.30 -18.21
C ASP A 109 -0.05 6.64 -17.64
N ARG A 110 -0.87 6.60 -16.57
CA ARG A 110 -1.30 7.83 -15.87
C ARG A 110 -0.14 8.60 -15.26
N MET A 111 0.90 7.94 -14.76
CA MET A 111 2.09 8.61 -14.25
C MET A 111 2.89 9.28 -15.38
N ILE A 112 2.90 8.69 -16.58
CA ILE A 112 3.50 9.30 -17.78
C ILE A 112 2.77 10.61 -18.15
N ASP A 113 1.44 10.63 -18.12
CA ASP A 113 0.67 11.86 -18.39
C ASP A 113 1.02 13.01 -17.41
N VAL A 114 1.22 12.67 -16.14
CA VAL A 114 1.66 13.63 -15.11
C VAL A 114 3.07 14.13 -15.43
N LEU A 115 4.00 13.23 -15.73
CA LEU A 115 5.37 13.57 -16.09
C LEU A 115 5.43 14.51 -17.30
N ASP A 116 4.57 14.31 -18.30
CA ASP A 116 4.48 15.18 -19.47
C ASP A 116 3.94 16.57 -19.11
N GLY A 117 2.96 16.65 -18.20
CA GLY A 117 2.51 17.92 -17.63
C GLY A 117 3.61 18.68 -16.89
N ILE A 118 4.42 17.99 -16.09
CA ILE A 118 5.56 18.58 -15.38
C ILE A 118 6.66 19.03 -16.36
N ASN A 119 6.97 18.22 -17.38
CA ASN A 119 7.90 18.58 -18.46
C ASN A 119 7.47 19.82 -19.24
N ALA A 120 6.16 19.99 -19.47
CA ALA A 120 5.57 21.19 -20.06
C ALA A 120 5.61 22.41 -19.12
N ARG A 121 6.27 22.32 -17.95
CA ARG A 121 6.40 23.39 -16.95
C ARG A 121 5.06 23.92 -16.44
N MET A 122 4.07 23.02 -16.34
CA MET A 122 2.76 23.33 -15.77
C MET A 122 2.91 23.88 -14.35
N PRO A 123 2.19 24.97 -13.99
CA PRO A 123 2.13 25.43 -12.60
C PRO A 123 1.65 24.33 -11.65
N LEU A 124 2.21 24.25 -10.43
CA LEU A 124 1.90 23.18 -9.49
C LEU A 124 0.41 23.09 -9.17
N ALA A 125 -0.25 24.23 -8.94
CA ALA A 125 -1.68 24.27 -8.68
C ALA A 125 -2.52 23.71 -9.85
N VAL A 126 -2.17 24.08 -11.09
CA VAL A 126 -2.85 23.59 -12.30
C VAL A 126 -2.63 22.09 -12.48
N ALA A 127 -1.41 21.59 -12.21
CA ALA A 127 -1.12 20.16 -12.27
C ALA A 127 -1.91 19.37 -11.20
N ALA A 128 -1.99 19.90 -9.97
CA ALA A 128 -2.75 19.29 -8.89
C ALA A 128 -4.24 19.15 -9.25
N ASP A 129 -4.84 20.20 -9.82
CA ASP A 129 -6.25 20.17 -10.23
C ASP A 129 -6.48 19.24 -11.43
N LYS A 130 -5.62 19.32 -12.45
CA LYS A 130 -5.73 18.50 -13.67
C LYS A 130 -5.61 17.01 -13.37
N PHE A 131 -4.72 16.63 -12.45
CA PHE A 131 -4.37 15.25 -12.17
C PHE A 131 -4.96 14.71 -10.86
N ASP A 132 -5.84 15.45 -10.18
CA ASP A 132 -6.41 15.05 -8.88
C ASP A 132 -6.94 13.60 -8.85
N ARG A 133 -7.64 13.19 -9.92
CA ARG A 133 -8.22 11.84 -10.05
C ARG A 133 -7.27 10.77 -10.59
N THR A 134 -6.14 11.16 -11.15
CA THR A 134 -5.16 10.24 -11.76
C THR A 134 -3.93 10.03 -10.88
N LEU A 135 -3.68 10.95 -9.94
CA LEU A 135 -2.57 10.87 -9.00
C LEU A 135 -2.76 9.68 -8.04
N PRO A 136 -1.85 8.70 -8.05
CA PRO A 136 -1.85 7.67 -7.03
C PRO A 136 -1.46 8.29 -5.67
N ASN A 137 -2.10 7.84 -4.60
CA ASN A 137 -1.66 8.17 -3.24
C ASN A 137 -0.22 7.65 -3.03
N ASN A 138 0.60 8.39 -2.27
CA ASN A 138 1.98 7.98 -1.99
C ASN A 138 2.02 6.82 -0.98
N THR A 139 2.16 5.60 -1.48
CA THR A 139 2.23 4.38 -0.67
C THR A 139 3.62 4.09 -0.11
N CYS A 140 4.59 4.99 -0.28
CA CYS A 140 5.90 4.86 0.38
C CYS A 140 5.85 5.29 1.86
N ILE A 141 4.75 5.93 2.30
CA ILE A 141 4.50 6.32 3.69
C ILE A 141 4.08 5.08 4.48
N LYS A 142 4.72 4.84 5.63
CA LYS A 142 4.54 3.62 6.43
C LYS A 142 3.44 3.80 7.47
N LEU A 143 2.20 3.99 7.01
CA LEU A 143 1.06 4.16 7.92
C LEU A 143 0.88 2.98 8.88
N GLU A 144 1.35 1.78 8.52
CA GLU A 144 1.35 0.61 9.41
C GLU A 144 2.17 0.83 10.68
N ASN A 145 3.26 1.58 10.63
CA ASN A 145 4.07 1.88 11.81
C ASN A 145 3.35 2.86 12.74
N VAL A 146 2.61 3.82 12.17
CA VAL A 146 1.79 4.75 12.94
C VAL A 146 0.62 4.00 13.58
N ALA A 147 -0.09 3.17 12.80
CA ALA A 147 -1.24 2.39 13.24
C ALA A 147 -0.91 1.47 14.44
N LYS A 148 0.22 0.75 14.39
CA LYS A 148 0.69 -0.13 15.48
C LYS A 148 0.90 0.56 16.83
N ARG A 149 1.05 1.89 16.86
CA ARG A 149 1.14 2.64 18.12
C ARG A 149 -0.22 2.83 18.80
N HIS A 150 -1.31 2.67 18.06
CA HIS A 150 -2.68 2.98 18.51
C HIS A 150 -3.59 1.74 18.56
N GLY A 151 -3.17 0.61 18.00
CA GLY A 151 -4.00 -0.59 17.94
C GLY A 151 -3.31 -1.80 17.32
N GLU A 152 -4.02 -2.91 17.27
CA GLU A 152 -3.56 -4.14 16.64
C GLU A 152 -3.56 -3.99 15.11
N LEU A 153 -2.52 -4.47 14.44
CA LEU A 153 -2.46 -4.53 12.98
C LEU A 153 -2.54 -5.99 12.52
N ILE A 154 -3.58 -6.32 11.78
CA ILE A 154 -3.81 -7.62 11.15
C ILE A 154 -3.46 -7.50 9.67
N VAL A 155 -2.55 -8.34 9.20
CA VAL A 155 -2.19 -8.45 7.78
C VAL A 155 -2.92 -9.65 7.21
N SER A 156 -3.84 -9.43 6.27
CA SER A 156 -4.62 -10.53 5.67
C SER A 156 -3.79 -11.23 4.60
N THR A 157 -3.50 -12.53 4.80
CA THR A 157 -2.72 -13.35 3.86
C THR A 157 -3.54 -14.40 3.14
N ASP A 158 -4.58 -14.91 3.79
CA ASP A 158 -5.31 -16.10 3.32
C ASP A 158 -6.64 -15.73 2.65
N LEU A 159 -7.19 -14.58 3.03
CA LEU A 159 -8.44 -14.05 2.50
C LEU A 159 -8.20 -12.67 1.90
N GLU A 160 -9.13 -12.25 1.07
CA GLU A 160 -9.26 -10.85 0.73
C GLU A 160 -9.35 -10.00 2.00
N CYS A 161 -8.59 -8.91 2.04
CA CYS A 161 -8.51 -8.05 3.21
C CYS A 161 -9.89 -7.56 3.63
N ASP A 162 -10.73 -7.17 2.66
CA ASP A 162 -12.11 -6.72 2.92
C ASP A 162 -12.98 -7.81 3.55
N GLN A 163 -12.84 -9.06 3.10
CA GLN A 163 -13.55 -10.20 3.66
C GLN A 163 -13.08 -10.51 5.09
N ALA A 164 -11.76 -10.58 5.30
CA ALA A 164 -11.19 -10.82 6.63
C ALA A 164 -11.61 -9.74 7.63
N LEU A 165 -11.61 -8.47 7.20
CA LEU A 165 -12.05 -7.33 7.99
C LEU A 165 -13.54 -7.47 8.35
N ALA A 166 -14.39 -7.76 7.37
CA ALA A 166 -15.83 -7.91 7.61
C ALA A 166 -16.15 -9.07 8.57
N ILE A 167 -15.49 -10.23 8.41
CA ILE A 167 -15.60 -11.38 9.33
C ILE A 167 -15.22 -10.94 10.75
N TYR A 168 -14.07 -10.30 10.90
CA TYR A 168 -13.59 -9.83 12.20
C TYR A 168 -14.55 -8.83 12.85
N ALA A 169 -14.98 -7.80 12.10
CA ALA A 169 -15.90 -6.78 12.58
C ALA A 169 -17.24 -7.38 13.04
N THR A 170 -17.76 -8.38 12.33
CA THR A 170 -19.01 -9.06 12.70
C THR A 170 -18.81 -9.97 13.91
N LYS A 171 -17.76 -10.80 13.93
CA LYS A 171 -17.43 -11.71 15.05
C LYS A 171 -17.20 -10.96 16.36
N HIS A 172 -16.45 -9.86 16.30
CA HIS A 172 -16.09 -9.05 17.46
C HIS A 172 -17.09 -7.93 17.76
N LYS A 173 -18.25 -7.91 17.08
CA LYS A 173 -19.35 -6.94 17.30
C LYS A 173 -18.84 -5.50 17.28
N ALA A 174 -18.06 -5.16 16.27
CA ALA A 174 -17.51 -3.82 16.10
C ALA A 174 -18.61 -2.75 16.13
N LEU A 175 -18.27 -1.58 16.68
CA LEU A 175 -19.09 -0.38 16.57
C LEU A 175 -19.15 0.08 15.11
N ALA A 176 -17.98 0.17 14.48
CA ALA A 176 -17.84 0.70 13.14
C ALA A 176 -16.69 0.07 12.36
N VAL A 177 -16.85 0.09 11.04
CA VAL A 177 -15.81 -0.14 10.04
C VAL A 177 -15.51 1.20 9.36
N ILE A 178 -14.23 1.57 9.25
CA ILE A 178 -13.79 2.71 8.43
C ILE A 178 -13.25 2.17 7.11
N SER A 179 -13.94 2.46 6.00
CA SER A 179 -13.45 2.19 4.65
C SER A 179 -14.16 3.13 3.65
N HIS A 180 -13.72 3.12 2.39
CA HIS A 180 -14.46 3.69 1.27
C HIS A 180 -14.85 2.64 0.22
N ASP A 181 -14.54 1.36 0.46
CA ASP A 181 -14.98 0.27 -0.40
C ASP A 181 -16.49 0.04 -0.24
N THR A 182 -17.18 -0.09 -1.36
CA THR A 182 -18.62 -0.33 -1.38
C THR A 182 -18.99 -1.78 -1.15
N ASP A 183 -18.03 -2.72 -1.18
CA ASP A 183 -18.26 -4.12 -0.81
C ASP A 183 -18.69 -4.27 0.67
N PHE A 184 -18.26 -3.36 1.55
CA PHE A 184 -18.74 -3.28 2.95
C PHE A 184 -20.24 -2.97 3.09
N LEU A 185 -20.93 -2.54 2.03
CA LEU A 185 -22.39 -2.42 2.04
C LEU A 185 -23.10 -3.78 1.97
N ILE A 186 -22.39 -4.82 1.54
CA ILE A 186 -22.93 -6.13 1.17
C ILE A 186 -22.77 -7.14 2.29
N PHE A 187 -21.59 -7.16 2.92
CA PHE A 187 -21.30 -8.02 4.06
C PHE A 187 -22.37 -7.86 5.14
N GLU A 188 -22.82 -8.97 5.73
CA GLU A 188 -23.74 -8.94 6.86
C GLU A 188 -23.01 -8.55 8.15
N GLY A 189 -23.65 -7.76 9.01
CA GLY A 189 -23.09 -7.35 10.30
C GLY A 189 -23.78 -6.13 10.92
N GLY A 190 -23.71 -5.99 12.24
CA GLY A 190 -24.37 -4.91 12.98
C GLY A 190 -23.61 -3.57 13.07
N TRP A 191 -22.41 -3.50 12.50
CA TRP A 191 -21.51 -2.33 12.58
C TRP A 191 -21.92 -1.18 11.64
N GLN A 192 -21.57 0.06 12.02
CA GLN A 192 -21.70 1.23 11.14
C GLN A 192 -20.59 1.23 10.08
N LEU A 193 -20.88 1.69 8.86
CA LEU A 193 -19.84 1.87 7.83
C LEU A 193 -19.50 3.35 7.67
N TRP A 194 -18.39 3.78 8.26
CA TRP A 194 -17.88 5.14 8.22
C TRP A 194 -17.03 5.35 6.96
N HIS A 195 -17.38 6.36 6.18
CA HIS A 195 -16.83 6.61 4.86
C HIS A 195 -15.47 7.33 4.94
N ALA A 196 -14.38 6.64 4.60
CA ALA A 196 -13.03 7.21 4.73
C ALA A 196 -12.84 8.54 3.97
N ASN A 197 -13.25 8.63 2.70
CA ASN A 197 -13.08 9.87 1.91
C ASN A 197 -13.88 11.09 2.40
N HIS A 198 -14.78 10.93 3.38
CA HIS A 198 -15.56 12.04 3.95
C HIS A 198 -15.07 12.46 5.33
N ILE A 199 -13.95 11.90 5.80
CA ILE A 199 -13.38 12.22 7.11
C ILE A 199 -12.84 13.64 7.11
N ASP A 200 -13.37 14.47 8.01
CA ASP A 200 -12.72 15.70 8.47
C ASP A 200 -11.84 15.32 9.68
N VAL A 201 -10.54 15.18 9.43
CA VAL A 201 -9.55 14.75 10.43
C VAL A 201 -9.52 15.69 11.64
N ASN A 202 -9.77 16.98 11.44
CA ASN A 202 -9.72 17.98 12.51
C ASN A 202 -10.97 17.90 13.39
N LYS A 203 -12.14 17.59 12.83
CA LYS A 203 -13.40 17.56 13.58
C LYS A 203 -13.83 16.17 14.04
N LEU A 204 -13.18 15.09 13.57
CA LEU A 204 -13.64 13.70 13.75
C LEU A 204 -15.10 13.51 13.30
N ILE A 205 -15.42 14.10 12.15
CA ILE A 205 -16.74 13.99 11.51
C ILE A 205 -16.54 13.25 10.20
N THR A 206 -17.49 12.38 9.86
CA THR A 206 -17.55 11.75 8.54
C THR A 206 -18.99 11.57 8.08
N LYS A 207 -19.17 10.99 6.89
CA LYS A 207 -20.42 10.36 6.46
C LYS A 207 -20.39 8.87 6.80
N ALA A 208 -21.54 8.30 7.12
CA ALA A 208 -21.73 6.87 7.20
C ALA A 208 -22.77 6.41 6.19
N TYR A 209 -22.62 5.19 5.70
CA TYR A 209 -23.59 4.59 4.79
C TYR A 209 -24.79 4.01 5.52
N GLY A 210 -25.98 4.31 5.02
CA GLY A 210 -27.25 3.74 5.47
C GLY A 210 -27.45 2.30 4.97
N ARG A 211 -26.73 1.33 5.54
CA ARG A 211 -26.81 -0.10 5.17
C ARG A 211 -28.24 -0.66 5.22
N GLN A 212 -29.00 -0.34 6.28
CA GLN A 212 -30.41 -0.74 6.38
C GLN A 212 -31.31 0.02 5.38
N ALA A 213 -30.96 1.26 5.06
CA ALA A 213 -31.70 2.03 4.06
C ALA A 213 -31.55 1.40 2.67
N LEU A 214 -30.34 0.95 2.31
CA LEU A 214 -30.09 0.21 1.07
C LEU A 214 -30.98 -1.04 0.97
N LEU A 215 -31.02 -1.86 2.02
CA LEU A 215 -31.89 -3.06 2.06
C LEU A 215 -33.36 -2.71 1.85
N ARG A 216 -33.87 -1.68 2.53
CA ARG A 216 -35.25 -1.22 2.37
C ARG A 216 -35.54 -0.72 0.97
N THR A 217 -34.65 0.10 0.40
CA THR A 217 -34.78 0.66 -0.94
C THR A 217 -34.74 -0.44 -2.01
N LEU A 218 -33.86 -1.44 -1.84
CA LEU A 218 -33.80 -2.57 -2.76
C LEU A 218 -34.90 -3.60 -2.51
N GLY A 219 -35.52 -3.63 -1.33
CA GLY A 219 -36.46 -4.69 -0.91
C GLY A 219 -35.76 -6.04 -0.79
N LEU A 220 -34.55 -6.07 -0.24
CA LEU A 220 -33.74 -7.28 -0.07
C LEU A 220 -33.49 -7.57 1.42
N GLN A 221 -33.12 -8.81 1.70
CA GLN A 221 -32.63 -9.25 3.00
C GLN A 221 -31.12 -9.52 2.93
N TRP A 222 -30.42 -9.52 4.06
CA TRP A 222 -28.97 -9.76 4.14
C TRP A 222 -28.53 -11.01 3.37
N ARG A 223 -29.22 -12.13 3.59
CA ARG A 223 -29.00 -13.42 2.86
C ARG A 223 -29.11 -13.35 1.33
N GLN A 224 -29.67 -12.28 0.78
CA GLN A 224 -29.80 -12.06 -0.67
C GLN A 224 -28.76 -11.08 -1.22
N MET A 225 -28.06 -10.34 -0.35
CA MET A 225 -27.13 -9.29 -0.76
C MET A 225 -25.90 -9.86 -1.48
N ALA A 226 -25.36 -10.99 -1.03
CA ALA A 226 -24.26 -11.66 -1.72
C ALA A 226 -24.62 -12.02 -3.17
N LEU A 227 -25.79 -12.62 -3.38
CA LEU A 227 -26.28 -12.95 -4.73
C LEU A 227 -26.52 -11.71 -5.59
N TRP A 228 -27.11 -10.68 -4.99
CA TRP A 228 -27.34 -9.41 -5.65
C TRP A 228 -26.02 -8.76 -6.08
N ALA A 229 -25.01 -8.75 -5.21
CA ALA A 229 -23.69 -8.20 -5.48
C ALA A 229 -22.97 -8.97 -6.60
N THR A 230 -22.98 -10.30 -6.54
CA THR A 230 -22.43 -11.17 -7.59
C THR A 230 -23.02 -10.87 -8.96
N LEU A 231 -24.33 -10.59 -9.04
CA LEU A 231 -24.99 -10.28 -10.31
C LEU A 231 -24.95 -8.79 -10.69
N ALA A 232 -24.61 -7.90 -9.75
CA ALA A 232 -24.39 -6.48 -10.01
C ALA A 232 -23.01 -6.22 -10.61
N GLY A 233 -22.09 -7.15 -10.40
CA GLY A 233 -20.71 -7.11 -10.89
C GLY A 233 -19.73 -6.63 -9.83
N ASN A 234 -18.69 -7.43 -9.61
CA ASN A 234 -17.59 -7.18 -8.68
C ASN A 234 -16.27 -7.74 -9.23
N ASP A 235 -15.23 -7.77 -8.40
CA ASP A 235 -13.88 -8.18 -8.79
C ASP A 235 -13.77 -9.65 -9.21
N PHE A 236 -14.73 -10.51 -8.82
CA PHE A 236 -14.75 -11.93 -9.19
C PHE A 236 -15.61 -12.19 -10.43
N PHE A 237 -16.79 -11.56 -10.51
CA PHE A 237 -17.68 -11.66 -11.66
C PHE A 237 -17.90 -10.26 -12.24
N SER A 238 -17.16 -9.94 -13.30
CA SER A 238 -17.01 -8.56 -13.75
C SER A 238 -18.30 -7.94 -14.27
N TYR A 239 -18.44 -6.62 -14.09
CA TYR A 239 -19.58 -5.87 -14.62
C TYR A 239 -19.72 -6.02 -16.14
N ASP A 240 -18.62 -6.05 -16.89
CA ASP A 240 -18.65 -6.11 -18.35
C ASP A 240 -19.24 -7.44 -18.86
N GLU A 241 -19.01 -8.53 -18.14
CA GLU A 241 -19.62 -9.83 -18.45
C GLU A 241 -21.13 -9.86 -18.15
N LEU A 242 -21.54 -9.15 -17.10
CA LEU A 242 -22.92 -9.04 -16.63
C LEU A 242 -23.71 -7.95 -17.33
N GLU A 243 -23.06 -7.00 -18.00
CA GLU A 243 -23.71 -5.83 -18.58
C GLU A 243 -24.84 -6.18 -19.57
N PRO A 244 -24.68 -7.16 -20.49
CA PRO A 244 -25.77 -7.56 -21.37
C PRO A 244 -27.00 -8.08 -20.61
N PHE A 245 -26.78 -8.83 -19.53
CA PHE A 245 -27.84 -9.29 -18.65
C PHE A 245 -28.51 -8.14 -17.90
N LEU A 246 -27.72 -7.22 -17.34
CA LEU A 246 -28.24 -6.05 -16.62
C LEU A 246 -29.03 -5.11 -17.54
N ASN A 247 -28.59 -4.95 -18.79
CA ASN A 247 -29.30 -4.16 -19.80
C ASN A 247 -30.65 -4.79 -20.19
N ASP A 248 -30.74 -6.12 -20.19
CA ASP A 248 -32.00 -6.83 -20.45
C ASP A 248 -33.00 -6.70 -19.28
N LEU A 249 -32.52 -6.48 -18.05
CA LEU A 249 -33.39 -6.26 -16.89
C LEU A 249 -34.10 -4.90 -16.91
N GLY A 250 -33.48 -3.88 -17.51
CA GLY A 250 -34.06 -2.54 -17.60
C GLY A 250 -33.07 -1.42 -17.87
N PRO A 251 -33.54 -0.16 -17.93
CA PRO A 251 -32.70 1.00 -18.20
C PRO A 251 -31.68 1.24 -17.09
N HIS A 252 -30.57 1.91 -17.41
CA HIS A 252 -29.45 2.16 -16.49
C HIS A 252 -29.87 2.71 -15.12
N THR A 253 -30.84 3.63 -15.07
CA THR A 253 -31.32 4.25 -13.83
C THR A 253 -32.12 3.31 -12.92
N GLN A 254 -32.56 2.15 -13.43
CA GLN A 254 -33.37 1.17 -12.70
C GLN A 254 -32.66 -0.16 -12.48
N LYS A 255 -31.43 -0.35 -12.99
CA LYS A 255 -30.69 -1.63 -12.96
C LYS A 255 -30.68 -2.28 -11.58
N PHE A 256 -30.31 -1.54 -10.54
CA PHE A 256 -30.26 -2.10 -9.18
C PHE A 256 -31.61 -2.53 -8.64
N TYR A 257 -32.68 -1.78 -8.91
CA TYR A 257 -34.04 -2.14 -8.51
C TYR A 257 -34.53 -3.40 -9.25
N LYS A 258 -34.30 -3.47 -10.56
CA LYS A 258 -34.69 -4.61 -11.39
C LYS A 258 -33.89 -5.86 -11.09
N LEU A 259 -32.61 -5.70 -10.78
CA LEU A 259 -31.78 -6.78 -10.29
C LEU A 259 -32.28 -7.30 -8.93
N ALA A 260 -32.62 -6.41 -8.01
CA ALA A 260 -33.21 -6.81 -6.73
C ALA A 260 -34.56 -7.54 -6.91
N GLU A 261 -35.40 -7.10 -7.87
CA GLU A 261 -36.65 -7.78 -8.25
C GLU A 261 -36.39 -9.19 -8.77
N TYR A 262 -35.36 -9.36 -9.61
CA TYR A 262 -34.95 -10.67 -10.09
C TYR A 262 -34.47 -11.58 -8.94
N VAL A 263 -33.58 -11.08 -8.08
CA VAL A 263 -33.04 -11.81 -6.93
C VAL A 263 -34.12 -12.26 -5.96
N ARG A 264 -35.14 -11.43 -5.70
CA ARG A 264 -36.27 -11.81 -4.84
C ARG A 264 -37.06 -13.02 -5.34
N ARG A 265 -37.10 -13.24 -6.65
CA ARG A 265 -37.81 -14.38 -7.27
C ARG A 265 -37.01 -15.67 -7.20
N LEU A 266 -35.71 -15.59 -6.92
CA LEU A 266 -34.85 -16.75 -6.78
C LEU A 266 -35.02 -17.37 -5.39
N THR A 267 -35.09 -18.70 -5.36
CA THR A 267 -35.24 -19.45 -4.11
C THR A 267 -33.85 -19.62 -3.47
N VAL A 268 -33.52 -18.78 -2.50
CA VAL A 268 -32.31 -18.94 -1.68
C VAL A 268 -32.70 -19.65 -0.38
N ARG A 269 -32.47 -20.97 -0.29
CA ARG A 269 -32.77 -21.76 0.92
C ARG A 269 -31.64 -21.61 1.93
N ASN A 270 -31.93 -21.05 3.11
CA ASN A 270 -30.97 -20.90 4.21
C ASN A 270 -29.63 -20.25 3.81
N GLY A 271 -29.64 -19.27 2.90
CA GLY A 271 -28.41 -18.60 2.45
C GLY A 271 -27.49 -19.46 1.55
N LYS A 272 -27.88 -20.69 1.22
CA LYS A 272 -27.13 -21.57 0.32
C LYS A 272 -27.78 -21.62 -1.05
N LEU A 273 -26.96 -21.44 -2.09
CA LEU A 273 -27.32 -21.69 -3.48
C LEU A 273 -26.89 -23.11 -3.86
N ASP A 274 -27.84 -23.92 -4.29
CA ASP A 274 -27.58 -25.20 -4.94
C ASP A 274 -27.06 -25.00 -6.38
N ASP A 275 -26.36 -26.03 -6.88
CA ASP A 275 -25.71 -26.01 -8.19
C ASP A 275 -26.70 -25.80 -9.35
N ASP A 276 -27.90 -26.37 -9.24
CA ASP A 276 -28.94 -26.25 -10.27
C ASP A 276 -29.43 -24.81 -10.39
N THR A 277 -29.60 -24.13 -9.27
CA THR A 277 -29.96 -22.71 -9.22
C THR A 277 -28.86 -21.85 -9.83
N VAL A 278 -27.59 -22.11 -9.50
CA VAL A 278 -26.46 -21.38 -10.12
C VAL A 278 -26.44 -21.59 -11.63
N ARG A 279 -26.58 -22.84 -12.11
CA ARG A 279 -26.64 -23.13 -13.56
C ARG A 279 -27.81 -22.44 -14.25
N SER A 280 -28.98 -22.39 -13.60
CA SER A 280 -30.16 -21.67 -14.09
C SER A 280 -29.91 -20.16 -14.21
N ILE A 281 -29.29 -19.56 -13.18
CA ILE A 281 -28.91 -18.14 -13.19
C ILE A 281 -27.92 -17.87 -14.32
N LEU A 282 -26.86 -18.67 -14.45
CA LEU A 282 -25.88 -18.50 -15.53
C LEU A 282 -26.53 -18.67 -16.91
N GLY A 283 -27.44 -19.64 -17.05
CA GLY A 283 -28.26 -19.77 -18.26
C GLY A 283 -29.05 -18.51 -18.59
N ARG A 284 -29.56 -17.80 -17.57
CA ARG A 284 -30.24 -16.50 -17.73
C ARG A 284 -29.28 -15.34 -18.00
N VAL A 285 -28.10 -15.32 -17.38
CA VAL A 285 -27.07 -14.28 -17.57
C VAL A 285 -26.52 -14.32 -19.00
N TYR A 286 -26.20 -15.51 -19.49
CA TYR A 286 -25.62 -15.69 -20.82
C TYR A 286 -26.70 -15.81 -21.90
N LYS A 287 -27.88 -16.36 -21.60
CA LYS A 287 -28.95 -16.65 -22.57
C LYS A 287 -28.43 -17.42 -23.78
N LYS A 288 -28.34 -16.73 -24.93
CA LYS A 288 -27.88 -17.26 -26.23
C LYS A 288 -26.37 -17.12 -26.41
N ARG A 289 -25.67 -16.49 -25.47
CA ARG A 289 -24.21 -16.37 -25.45
C ARG A 289 -23.61 -17.70 -24.96
N ARG A 290 -22.41 -18.02 -25.45
CA ARG A 290 -21.62 -19.12 -24.91
C ARG A 290 -21.25 -18.79 -23.46
N VAL A 291 -21.51 -19.72 -22.55
CA VAL A 291 -21.08 -19.63 -21.16
C VAL A 291 -19.57 -19.95 -21.12
N PRO A 292 -18.72 -19.04 -20.61
CA PRO A 292 -17.32 -19.32 -20.34
C PRO A 292 -17.19 -20.53 -19.40
N PRO A 293 -16.24 -21.44 -19.63
CA PRO A 293 -15.99 -22.58 -18.75
C PRO A 293 -15.84 -22.19 -17.28
N GLU A 294 -15.25 -21.02 -17.02
CA GLU A 294 -14.90 -20.49 -15.71
C GLU A 294 -16.05 -19.73 -15.03
N ALA A 295 -17.14 -19.41 -15.75
CA ALA A 295 -18.21 -18.56 -15.23
C ALA A 295 -18.89 -19.13 -13.97
N TYR A 296 -18.94 -20.46 -13.87
CA TYR A 296 -19.44 -21.13 -12.67
C TYR A 296 -18.56 -20.85 -11.45
N GLU A 297 -17.24 -20.89 -11.63
CA GLU A 297 -16.27 -20.65 -10.58
C GLU A 297 -16.26 -19.18 -10.17
N TRP A 298 -16.25 -18.26 -11.13
CA TRP A 298 -16.38 -16.82 -10.87
C TRP A 298 -17.60 -16.49 -10.02
N PHE A 299 -18.75 -17.08 -10.37
CA PHE A 299 -19.98 -16.90 -9.60
C PHE A 299 -19.84 -17.44 -8.17
N ARG A 300 -19.32 -18.66 -8.01
CA ARG A 300 -19.16 -19.30 -6.71
C ARG A 300 -18.21 -18.52 -5.80
N GLN A 301 -17.06 -18.10 -6.32
CA GLN A 301 -16.09 -17.28 -5.59
C GLN A 301 -16.68 -15.92 -5.21
N SER A 302 -17.36 -15.27 -6.16
CA SER A 302 -18.05 -13.99 -5.92
C SER A 302 -19.10 -14.08 -4.81
N TYR A 303 -19.90 -15.15 -4.80
CA TYR A 303 -20.94 -15.36 -3.79
C TYR A 303 -20.34 -15.71 -2.41
N ALA A 304 -19.27 -16.52 -2.40
CA ALA A 304 -18.56 -16.93 -1.20
C ALA A 304 -17.81 -15.77 -0.54
N PHE A 305 -17.27 -14.84 -1.34
CA PHE A 305 -16.55 -13.65 -0.87
C PHE A 305 -17.35 -12.83 0.15
N TYR A 306 -18.66 -12.68 -0.03
CA TYR A 306 -19.51 -11.90 0.89
C TYR A 306 -20.05 -12.69 2.07
N GLN A 307 -19.70 -13.97 2.21
CA GLN A 307 -20.06 -14.75 3.39
C GLN A 307 -19.11 -14.37 4.55
N VAL A 308 -19.69 -14.23 5.74
CA VAL A 308 -18.96 -13.86 6.97
C VAL A 308 -18.72 -15.03 7.91
N ASP A 309 -18.97 -16.26 7.45
CA ASP A 309 -18.61 -17.48 8.16
C ASP A 309 -17.10 -17.72 8.05
N GLU A 310 -16.45 -18.16 9.14
CA GLU A 310 -15.03 -18.49 9.09
C GLU A 310 -14.79 -19.68 8.14
N PRO A 311 -13.85 -19.56 7.20
CA PRO A 311 -13.52 -20.67 6.31
C PRO A 311 -12.92 -21.83 7.13
N SER A 312 -13.45 -23.04 6.91
CA SER A 312 -13.08 -24.25 7.65
C SER A 312 -11.81 -24.93 7.12
N GLU A 313 -11.07 -24.31 6.20
CA GLU A 313 -9.95 -24.97 5.52
C GLU A 313 -8.75 -25.15 6.45
N LYS A 314 -8.31 -26.41 6.55
CA LYS A 314 -7.02 -26.76 7.16
C LYS A 314 -5.93 -26.29 6.21
N LYS A 315 -5.07 -25.40 6.71
CA LYS A 315 -3.94 -24.86 5.96
C LYS A 315 -2.93 -25.97 5.64
N PRO A 316 -2.27 -25.93 4.47
CA PRO A 316 -1.03 -26.66 4.30
C PRO A 316 -0.01 -26.21 5.35
N ASP A 317 0.86 -27.13 5.77
CA ASP A 317 1.89 -26.86 6.76
C ASP A 317 2.93 -25.89 6.17
N ASP A 318 2.87 -24.62 6.55
CA ASP A 318 3.82 -23.58 6.15
C ASP A 318 4.89 -23.43 7.25
N PRO A 319 6.12 -23.96 7.04
CA PRO A 319 7.17 -23.92 8.04
C PRO A 319 7.65 -22.50 8.36
N PHE A 320 7.27 -21.52 7.53
CA PHE A 320 7.65 -20.11 7.66
C PHE A 320 6.50 -19.21 8.14
N ALA A 321 5.34 -19.77 8.52
CA ALA A 321 4.17 -18.99 8.93
C ALA A 321 4.43 -18.02 10.11
N TYR A 322 5.40 -18.34 10.97
CA TYR A 322 5.84 -17.45 12.07
C TYR A 322 6.32 -16.08 11.56
N LEU A 323 6.85 -16.00 10.34
CA LEU A 323 7.30 -14.75 9.73
C LEU A 323 6.14 -13.80 9.45
N LEU A 324 4.99 -14.34 9.04
CA LEU A 324 3.79 -13.54 8.78
C LEU A 324 3.28 -12.91 10.09
N GLN A 325 3.25 -13.70 11.17
CA GLN A 325 2.89 -13.23 12.51
C GLN A 325 3.86 -12.15 13.04
N ALA A 326 5.15 -12.30 12.76
CA ALA A 326 6.17 -11.32 13.12
C ALA A 326 6.23 -10.09 12.17
N GLY A 327 5.40 -10.06 11.11
CA GLY A 327 5.34 -8.95 10.15
C GLY A 327 6.46 -8.92 9.11
N TYR A 328 7.08 -10.06 8.81
CA TYR A 328 8.16 -10.27 7.84
C TYR A 328 7.65 -10.91 6.52
N SER A 329 6.58 -10.34 5.94
CA SER A 329 5.97 -10.85 4.71
C SER A 329 6.92 -10.91 3.51
N PHE A 330 7.88 -9.98 3.41
CA PHE A 330 8.91 -10.05 2.38
C PHE A 330 9.79 -11.29 2.54
N THR A 331 10.35 -11.52 3.74
CA THR A 331 11.18 -12.70 4.01
C THR A 331 10.42 -14.00 3.77
N HIS A 332 9.16 -14.04 4.21
CA HIS A 332 8.25 -15.16 3.94
C HIS A 332 8.08 -15.40 2.44
N SER A 333 7.83 -14.35 1.65
CA SER A 333 7.64 -14.48 0.20
C SER A 333 8.89 -15.05 -0.48
N ILE A 334 10.09 -14.60 -0.09
CA ILE A 334 11.35 -15.12 -0.63
C ILE A 334 11.56 -16.60 -0.29
N LEU A 335 11.27 -17.01 0.95
CA LEU A 335 11.45 -18.39 1.43
C LEU A 335 10.38 -19.36 0.92
N THR A 336 9.18 -18.88 0.61
CA THR A 336 8.09 -19.69 0.03
C THR A 336 8.05 -19.64 -1.50
N GLY A 337 8.79 -18.72 -2.13
CA GLY A 337 8.84 -18.58 -3.59
C GLY A 337 7.68 -17.76 -4.16
N VAL A 338 6.90 -17.10 -3.29
CA VAL A 338 5.84 -16.19 -3.71
C VAL A 338 6.46 -14.97 -4.41
N PRO A 339 5.94 -14.55 -5.57
CA PRO A 339 6.51 -13.43 -6.32
C PRO A 339 6.59 -12.14 -5.51
N PHE A 340 7.75 -11.48 -5.55
CA PHE A 340 7.95 -10.17 -4.97
C PHE A 340 7.52 -9.06 -5.94
N ASN A 341 6.54 -8.26 -5.53
CA ASN A 341 6.00 -7.17 -6.32
C ASN A 341 6.89 -5.92 -6.26
N VAL A 342 7.51 -5.58 -7.40
CA VAL A 342 8.32 -4.37 -7.55
C VAL A 342 7.48 -3.28 -8.20
N THR A 343 7.15 -2.26 -7.42
CA THR A 343 6.35 -1.12 -7.90
C THR A 343 7.21 0.09 -8.25
N LEU A 344 6.69 0.91 -9.16
CA LEU A 344 7.29 2.16 -9.62
C LEU A 344 6.46 3.35 -9.15
N PHE A 345 7.10 4.52 -9.09
CA PHE A 345 6.41 5.78 -8.86
C PHE A 345 7.12 6.89 -9.63
N PHE A 346 6.44 7.48 -10.62
CA PHE A 346 6.96 8.55 -11.49
C PHE A 346 8.35 8.31 -12.09
N PHE A 347 8.75 7.06 -12.30
CA PHE A 347 9.96 6.72 -13.06
C PHE A 347 9.64 6.71 -14.56
N ASP A 348 10.43 7.44 -15.35
CA ASP A 348 10.18 7.64 -16.78
C ASP A 348 11.14 6.79 -17.63
N TYR A 349 10.72 5.58 -18.02
CA TYR A 349 11.54 4.70 -18.88
C TYR A 349 11.74 5.23 -20.31
N ARG A 350 11.11 6.34 -20.71
CA ARG A 350 11.38 7.00 -21.99
C ARG A 350 12.66 7.84 -21.93
N SER A 351 13.17 8.12 -20.73
CA SER A 351 14.35 8.93 -20.48
C SER A 351 15.50 8.08 -19.94
N SER A 352 16.72 8.42 -20.36
CA SER A 352 17.96 7.87 -19.78
C SER A 352 18.50 8.71 -18.60
N GLU A 353 17.76 9.73 -18.15
CA GLU A 353 18.20 10.71 -17.14
C GLU A 353 18.71 10.09 -15.82
N PHE A 354 18.16 8.93 -15.43
CA PHE A 354 18.51 8.20 -14.21
C PHE A 354 18.97 6.76 -14.50
N GLY A 355 19.33 6.44 -15.75
CA GLY A 355 19.59 5.07 -16.19
C GLY A 355 18.32 4.20 -16.15
N ASN A 356 18.46 2.92 -15.82
CA ASN A 356 17.34 2.00 -15.69
C ASN A 356 17.03 1.71 -14.22
N TYR A 357 15.79 1.92 -13.78
CA TYR A 357 15.38 1.65 -12.40
C TYR A 357 15.61 0.19 -11.98
N TYR A 358 15.35 -0.76 -12.87
CA TYR A 358 15.52 -2.19 -12.57
C TYR A 358 16.99 -2.52 -12.29
N GLU A 359 17.93 -1.97 -13.07
CA GLU A 359 19.37 -2.15 -12.86
C GLU A 359 19.85 -1.53 -11.52
N ILE A 360 19.19 -0.47 -11.05
CA ILE A 360 19.49 0.12 -9.73
C ILE A 360 19.13 -0.85 -8.60
N ILE A 361 17.96 -1.50 -8.69
CA ILE A 361 17.39 -2.30 -7.58
C ILE A 361 17.67 -3.80 -7.67
N GLU A 362 17.97 -4.34 -8.86
CA GLU A 362 18.15 -5.77 -9.09
C GLU A 362 19.29 -6.35 -8.23
N PRO A 363 20.46 -5.69 -8.09
CA PRO A 363 21.51 -6.17 -7.18
C PRO A 363 21.10 -6.15 -5.71
N ILE A 364 20.26 -5.19 -5.28
CA ILE A 364 19.72 -5.15 -3.92
C ILE A 364 18.86 -6.39 -3.68
N ILE A 365 17.96 -6.71 -4.61
CA ILE A 365 17.06 -7.87 -4.55
C ILE A 365 17.86 -9.18 -4.60
N SER A 366 18.83 -9.27 -5.51
CA SER A 366 19.70 -10.44 -5.67
C SER A 366 20.46 -10.76 -4.38
N ARG A 367 21.09 -9.75 -3.76
CA ARG A 367 21.93 -9.93 -2.56
C ARG A 367 21.11 -10.22 -1.31
N ILE A 368 20.00 -9.51 -1.07
CA ILE A 368 19.13 -9.86 0.05
C ILE A 368 18.51 -11.24 -0.13
N GLY A 369 18.19 -11.61 -1.37
CA GLY A 369 17.76 -12.96 -1.71
C GLY A 369 18.81 -14.01 -1.34
N GLY A 370 20.08 -13.79 -1.65
CA GLY A 370 21.15 -14.72 -1.26
C GLY A 370 21.44 -14.78 0.23
N ILE A 371 21.18 -13.71 0.99
CA ILE A 371 21.21 -13.76 2.47
C ILE A 371 20.08 -14.65 2.99
N LEU A 372 18.85 -14.39 2.56
CA LEU A 372 17.67 -15.10 3.08
C LEU A 372 17.64 -16.57 2.65
N LEU A 373 18.10 -16.86 1.43
CA LEU A 373 18.18 -18.22 0.89
C LEU A 373 19.50 -18.94 1.25
N TYR A 374 20.42 -18.33 1.99
CA TYR A 374 21.75 -18.90 2.23
C TYR A 374 21.72 -20.34 2.78
N HIS A 375 20.86 -20.57 3.78
CA HIS A 375 20.67 -21.88 4.42
C HIS A 375 19.71 -22.80 3.64
N HIS A 376 19.05 -22.28 2.61
CA HIS A 376 18.10 -22.97 1.71
C HIS A 376 18.58 -22.99 0.25
N GLN A 377 19.87 -22.73 0.00
CA GLN A 377 20.41 -22.53 -1.36
C GLN A 377 20.38 -23.80 -2.23
N HIS A 378 20.19 -24.96 -1.60
CA HIS A 378 19.99 -26.24 -2.28
C HIS A 378 18.54 -26.41 -2.78
N GLU A 379 17.59 -25.70 -2.17
CA GLU A 379 16.17 -25.71 -2.55
C GLU A 379 15.87 -24.61 -3.57
N ARG A 380 16.45 -23.42 -3.41
CA ARG A 380 16.18 -22.26 -4.26
C ARG A 380 17.38 -21.33 -4.38
N GLN A 381 17.64 -20.89 -5.62
CA GLN A 381 18.75 -19.99 -5.97
C GLN A 381 18.30 -18.74 -6.74
N HIS A 382 16.99 -18.47 -6.77
CA HIS A 382 16.42 -17.33 -7.49
C HIS A 382 15.21 -16.76 -6.75
N ILE A 383 14.92 -15.49 -7.02
CA ILE A 383 13.76 -14.76 -6.53
C ILE A 383 12.85 -14.49 -7.71
N THR A 384 11.57 -14.87 -7.58
CA THR A 384 10.54 -14.49 -8.54
C THR A 384 10.11 -13.07 -8.26
N VAL A 385 10.11 -12.21 -9.27
CA VAL A 385 9.68 -10.81 -9.17
C VAL A 385 8.62 -10.51 -10.20
N VAL A 386 7.72 -9.57 -9.89
CA VAL A 386 6.82 -8.96 -10.88
C VAL A 386 7.14 -7.49 -10.97
N THR A 387 7.59 -7.04 -12.14
CA THR A 387 8.11 -5.69 -12.35
C THR A 387 7.91 -5.24 -13.79
N LYS A 388 8.02 -3.94 -14.03
CA LYS A 388 8.26 -3.38 -15.36
C LYS A 388 9.75 -3.13 -15.53
N ARG A 389 10.29 -3.37 -16.73
CA ARG A 389 11.74 -3.26 -17.03
C ARG A 389 12.07 -2.18 -18.06
N ASN A 390 11.11 -1.80 -18.89
CA ASN A 390 11.24 -0.76 -19.90
C ASN A 390 9.88 -0.13 -20.21
N HIS A 391 9.85 0.87 -21.09
CA HIS A 391 8.62 1.58 -21.43
C HIS A 391 7.65 0.72 -22.24
N GLN A 392 8.17 -0.06 -23.20
CA GLN A 392 7.40 -0.76 -24.24
C GLN A 392 6.68 -2.00 -23.72
N GLU A 393 7.25 -2.69 -22.74
CA GLU A 393 6.73 -3.95 -22.22
C GLU A 393 5.86 -3.73 -20.97
N PRO A 394 4.78 -4.51 -20.79
CA PRO A 394 3.99 -4.47 -19.57
C PRO A 394 4.80 -4.94 -18.35
N HIS A 395 4.25 -4.72 -17.16
CA HIS A 395 4.70 -5.47 -15.98
C HIS A 395 4.60 -6.97 -16.26
N SER A 396 5.63 -7.71 -15.91
CA SER A 396 5.72 -9.15 -16.16
C SER A 396 6.49 -9.85 -15.06
N PHE A 397 6.32 -11.17 -15.00
CA PHE A 397 7.11 -12.04 -14.14
C PHE A 397 8.53 -12.15 -14.67
N GLY A 398 9.49 -12.19 -13.75
CA GLY A 398 10.88 -12.50 -14.05
C GLY A 398 11.55 -13.18 -12.87
N THR A 399 12.74 -13.71 -13.11
CA THR A 399 13.61 -14.25 -12.06
C THR A 399 14.83 -13.37 -11.88
N VAL A 400 15.27 -13.22 -10.63
CA VAL A 400 16.54 -12.61 -10.23
C VAL A 400 17.37 -13.72 -9.59
N ALA A 401 18.58 -13.98 -10.09
CA ALA A 401 19.48 -14.95 -9.48
C ALA A 401 19.90 -14.43 -8.10
N ALA A 402 19.93 -15.30 -7.09
CA ALA A 402 20.40 -14.94 -5.76
C ALA A 402 21.93 -14.83 -5.76
N THR A 403 22.47 -13.69 -5.31
CA THR A 403 23.92 -13.55 -5.09
C THR A 403 24.20 -13.94 -3.66
N PHE A 404 24.95 -15.03 -3.45
CA PHE A 404 25.29 -15.51 -2.12
C PHE A 404 26.59 -14.87 -1.62
N PRO A 405 26.63 -14.35 -0.38
CA PRO A 405 27.86 -13.79 0.18
C PRO A 405 28.90 -14.89 0.41
N THR A 406 30.15 -14.62 0.01
CA THR A 406 31.28 -15.55 0.15
C THR A 406 32.23 -15.16 1.29
N ALA A 407 32.36 -13.87 1.57
CA ALA A 407 33.25 -13.32 2.59
C ALA A 407 32.60 -13.21 3.99
N ILE A 408 31.28 -13.33 4.09
CA ILE A 408 30.52 -13.24 5.33
C ILE A 408 29.42 -14.29 5.36
N THR A 409 29.32 -15.05 6.46
CA THR A 409 28.28 -16.08 6.63
C THR A 409 27.01 -15.47 7.25
N PRO A 410 25.87 -15.44 6.54
CA PRO A 410 24.60 -14.98 7.09
C PRO A 410 24.13 -15.84 8.26
N PRO A 411 23.64 -15.25 9.36
CA PRO A 411 22.90 -15.98 10.38
C PRO A 411 21.64 -16.65 9.78
N PRO A 412 21.15 -17.74 10.39
CA PRO A 412 19.82 -18.28 10.10
C PRO A 412 18.73 -17.21 10.21
N VAL A 413 17.66 -17.33 9.43
CA VAL A 413 16.56 -16.35 9.41
C VAL A 413 15.93 -16.17 10.80
N MET A 414 15.80 -17.24 11.58
CA MET A 414 15.32 -17.19 12.96
C MET A 414 16.18 -16.26 13.84
N ASP A 415 17.50 -16.29 13.67
CA ASP A 415 18.43 -15.45 14.44
C ASP A 415 18.43 -14.01 13.92
N LEU A 416 18.27 -13.82 12.60
CA LEU A 416 18.14 -12.49 12.01
C LEU A 416 16.96 -11.73 12.61
N ILE A 417 15.79 -12.37 12.73
CA ILE A 417 14.56 -11.70 13.20
C ILE A 417 14.31 -11.84 14.70
N SER A 418 15.19 -12.53 15.43
CA SER A 418 15.02 -12.82 16.85
C SER A 418 14.73 -11.56 17.64
N THR A 419 13.76 -11.62 18.54
CA THR A 419 13.44 -10.56 19.49
C THR A 419 14.25 -10.65 20.78
N ASP A 420 15.14 -11.66 20.90
CA ASP A 420 15.99 -11.86 22.05
C ASP A 420 17.16 -10.87 22.09
N GLY A 421 17.26 -10.08 23.16
CA GLY A 421 18.20 -8.96 23.29
C GLY A 421 19.68 -9.35 23.12
N PRO A 422 20.19 -10.39 23.80
CA PRO A 422 21.56 -10.87 23.62
C PRO A 422 21.86 -11.36 22.20
N VAL A 423 20.90 -12.03 21.54
CA VAL A 423 21.05 -12.45 20.12
C VAL A 423 21.12 -11.22 19.21
N GLN A 424 20.23 -10.25 19.40
CA GLN A 424 20.26 -9.01 18.63
C GLN A 424 21.57 -8.25 18.79
N ALA A 425 22.05 -8.07 20.03
CA ALA A 425 23.28 -7.36 20.33
C ALA A 425 24.51 -8.06 19.74
N SER A 426 24.60 -9.40 19.87
CA SER A 426 25.74 -10.17 19.35
C SER A 426 25.79 -10.22 17.82
N LEU A 427 24.63 -10.06 17.14
CA LEU A 427 24.55 -10.07 15.68
C LEU A 427 24.53 -8.69 15.02
N LEU A 428 24.46 -7.60 15.79
CA LEU A 428 24.28 -6.25 15.23
C LEU A 428 25.36 -5.88 14.20
N GLU A 429 26.64 -6.02 14.54
CA GLU A 429 27.73 -5.68 13.61
C GLU A 429 27.64 -6.52 12.33
N ARG A 430 27.38 -7.83 12.47
CA ARG A 430 27.22 -8.73 11.32
C ARG A 430 26.04 -8.33 10.44
N LYS A 431 24.91 -7.92 11.04
CA LYS A 431 23.74 -7.41 10.30
C LYS A 431 24.07 -6.11 9.57
N LEU A 432 24.85 -5.21 10.17
CA LEU A 432 25.29 -3.96 9.53
C LEU A 432 26.29 -4.22 8.38
N GLN A 433 27.22 -5.16 8.54
CA GLN A 433 28.09 -5.64 7.46
C GLN A 433 27.29 -6.21 6.29
N LEU A 434 26.31 -7.09 6.56
CA LEU A 434 25.42 -7.64 5.54
C LEU A 434 24.60 -6.55 4.83
N TRP A 435 24.11 -5.54 5.55
CA TRP A 435 23.36 -4.45 4.95
C TRP A 435 24.21 -3.59 4.00
N ARG A 436 25.44 -3.27 4.41
CA ARG A 436 26.45 -2.61 3.56
C ARG A 436 26.76 -3.43 2.32
N TRP A 437 26.96 -4.73 2.49
CA TRP A 437 27.22 -5.66 1.39
C TRP A 437 26.07 -5.74 0.38
N VAL A 438 24.82 -5.75 0.84
CA VAL A 438 23.65 -5.66 -0.05
C VAL A 438 23.69 -4.38 -0.91
N CYS A 439 24.24 -3.29 -0.39
CA CYS A 439 24.40 -2.04 -1.14
C CYS A 439 25.57 -2.10 -2.15
N SER A 440 26.77 -2.49 -1.74
CA SER A 440 27.95 -2.69 -2.61
C SER A 440 28.91 -3.70 -1.99
N ASP A 441 29.64 -4.46 -2.82
CA ASP A 441 30.72 -5.33 -2.34
C ASP A 441 31.84 -4.51 -1.71
N ASP A 442 32.09 -3.30 -2.24
CA ASP A 442 33.10 -2.35 -1.74
C ASP A 442 32.85 -1.89 -0.30
N LEU A 443 31.65 -2.11 0.23
CA LEU A 443 31.24 -1.61 1.55
C LEU A 443 31.31 -2.66 2.66
N LEU A 444 31.62 -3.92 2.34
CA LEU A 444 31.59 -5.02 3.31
C LEU A 444 32.47 -4.73 4.55
N ASP A 445 33.71 -4.28 4.31
CA ASP A 445 34.74 -4.08 5.35
C ASP A 445 35.01 -2.60 5.66
N VAL A 446 34.11 -1.69 5.27
CA VAL A 446 34.30 -0.24 5.47
C VAL A 446 33.80 0.16 6.86
N GLU A 447 34.62 -0.08 7.88
CA GLU A 447 34.31 0.19 9.29
C GLU A 447 33.92 1.66 9.56
N GLN A 448 34.38 2.62 8.74
CA GLN A 448 34.01 4.02 8.91
C GLN A 448 32.49 4.24 8.81
N PHE A 449 31.75 3.37 8.12
CA PHE A 449 30.28 3.44 8.10
C PHE A 449 29.66 3.29 9.49
N ASN A 450 30.34 2.67 10.45
CA ASN A 450 29.85 2.53 11.83
C ASN A 450 29.77 3.88 12.57
N THR A 451 30.36 4.95 12.01
CA THR A 451 30.22 6.33 12.50
C THR A 451 28.92 7.00 12.06
N VAL A 452 28.21 6.45 11.06
CA VAL A 452 26.94 6.99 10.59
C VAL A 452 25.87 6.74 11.66
N PRO A 453 25.18 7.79 12.14
CA PRO A 453 24.07 7.60 13.08
C PRO A 453 23.02 6.62 12.52
N PRO A 454 22.43 5.76 13.35
CA PRO A 454 21.47 4.74 12.90
C PRO A 454 20.37 5.30 11.99
N ALA A 455 19.82 6.47 12.35
CA ALA A 455 18.76 7.14 11.61
C ALA A 455 19.16 7.58 10.18
N PHE A 456 20.45 7.69 9.88
CA PHE A 456 20.95 8.13 8.58
C PHE A 456 21.51 6.99 7.73
N MET A 457 21.77 5.81 8.30
CA MET A 457 22.39 4.69 7.60
C MET A 457 21.62 4.30 6.33
N CYS A 458 20.30 4.16 6.40
CA CYS A 458 19.47 3.83 5.24
C CYS A 458 19.56 4.90 4.14
N THR A 459 19.57 6.18 4.53
CA THR A 459 19.74 7.32 3.61
C THR A 459 21.10 7.26 2.94
N VAL A 460 22.18 7.10 3.70
CA VAL A 460 23.55 7.07 3.16
C VAL A 460 23.74 5.89 2.20
N LEU A 461 23.26 4.69 2.52
CA LEU A 461 23.33 3.53 1.63
C LEU A 461 22.50 3.74 0.35
N THR A 462 21.32 4.34 0.47
CA THR A 462 20.48 4.70 -0.69
C THR A 462 21.22 5.67 -1.62
N LEU A 463 21.82 6.72 -1.05
CA LEU A 463 22.57 7.72 -1.80
C LEU A 463 23.85 7.15 -2.43
N TYR A 464 24.55 6.26 -1.71
CA TYR A 464 25.70 5.53 -2.23
C TYR A 464 25.32 4.73 -3.47
N ARG A 465 24.25 3.93 -3.39
CA ARG A 465 23.78 3.13 -4.52
C ARG A 465 23.41 3.99 -5.72
N LEU A 466 22.64 5.07 -5.50
CA LEU A 466 22.24 5.99 -6.56
C LEU A 466 23.43 6.72 -7.20
N ARG A 467 24.47 7.06 -6.42
CA ARG A 467 25.71 7.66 -6.93
C ARG A 467 26.58 6.67 -7.69
N GLN A 468 26.71 5.44 -7.20
CA GLN A 468 27.43 4.36 -7.86
C GLN A 468 26.85 4.05 -9.25
N CYS A 469 25.52 4.00 -9.38
CA CYS A 469 24.84 3.82 -10.66
C CYS A 469 24.84 5.07 -11.56
N GLY A 470 25.47 6.18 -11.14
CA GLY A 470 25.47 7.43 -11.90
C GLY A 470 24.11 8.12 -12.02
N ALA A 471 23.08 7.68 -11.28
CA ALA A 471 21.71 8.21 -11.40
C ALA A 471 21.58 9.64 -10.87
N ILE A 472 22.35 9.98 -9.82
CA ILE A 472 22.27 11.29 -9.14
C ILE A 472 23.62 12.02 -9.13
N ARG A 473 23.57 13.33 -9.05
CA ARG A 473 24.74 14.22 -8.94
C ARG A 473 25.15 14.37 -7.48
N LEU A 474 26.40 14.78 -7.23
CA LEU A 474 26.90 14.90 -5.85
C LEU A 474 26.06 15.87 -5.00
N PHE A 475 25.73 17.06 -5.52
CA PHE A 475 24.92 18.04 -4.79
C PHE A 475 23.49 17.53 -4.51
N GLU A 476 22.96 16.64 -5.35
CA GLU A 476 21.63 16.05 -5.17
C GLU A 476 21.64 15.08 -3.98
N ALA A 477 22.70 14.29 -3.87
CA ALA A 477 22.93 13.43 -2.72
C ALA A 477 23.11 14.26 -1.43
N ASP A 478 23.93 15.32 -1.50
CA ASP A 478 24.14 16.22 -0.36
C ASP A 478 22.85 16.89 0.10
N LEU A 479 22.02 17.35 -0.83
CA LEU A 479 20.75 17.97 -0.51
C LEU A 479 19.79 16.98 0.17
N LEU A 480 19.69 15.75 -0.33
CA LEU A 480 18.83 14.71 0.26
C LEU A 480 19.29 14.33 1.68
N LEU A 481 20.60 14.18 1.89
CA LEU A 481 21.15 13.90 3.22
C LEU A 481 20.96 15.10 4.17
N LEU A 482 21.12 16.32 3.68
CA LEU A 482 20.92 17.54 4.48
C LEU A 482 19.47 17.67 4.93
N ILE A 483 18.49 17.38 4.06
CA ILE A 483 17.07 17.40 4.42
C ILE A 483 16.77 16.34 5.47
N ALA A 484 17.35 15.14 5.34
CA ALA A 484 17.20 14.10 6.35
C ALA A 484 17.72 14.56 7.73
N HIS A 485 18.91 15.18 7.76
CA HIS A 485 19.47 15.76 8.97
C HIS A 485 18.61 16.90 9.54
N GLN A 486 18.13 17.82 8.69
CA GLN A 486 17.28 18.94 9.09
C GLN A 486 15.95 18.46 9.71
N LEU A 487 15.34 17.42 9.14
CA LEU A 487 14.12 16.81 9.69
C LEU A 487 14.38 16.16 11.05
N SER A 488 15.44 15.37 11.18
CA SER A 488 15.78 14.69 12.45
C SER A 488 16.08 15.67 13.59
N ASN A 489 16.61 16.86 13.28
CA ASN A 489 16.97 17.88 14.26
C ASN A 489 15.92 19.00 14.40
N GLY A 490 14.78 18.91 13.72
CA GLY A 490 13.74 19.95 13.78
C GLY A 490 14.23 21.33 13.31
N ALA A 491 15.13 21.37 12.32
CA ALA A 491 15.76 22.61 11.84
C ALA A 491 14.82 23.51 11.02
N PHE A 492 13.65 23.00 10.65
CA PHE A 492 12.56 23.75 10.02
C PHE A 492 11.21 23.15 10.44
N ASP A 493 10.13 23.92 10.27
CA ASP A 493 8.76 23.44 10.47
C ASP A 493 8.15 22.98 9.14
N PRO A 494 7.91 21.66 8.95
CA PRO A 494 7.28 21.14 7.74
C PRO A 494 5.90 21.76 7.45
N LEU A 495 5.15 22.18 8.48
CA LEU A 495 3.82 22.76 8.31
C LEU A 495 3.86 24.18 7.72
N GLN A 496 5.01 24.86 7.78
CA GLN A 496 5.20 26.22 7.27
C GLN A 496 5.97 26.26 5.94
N GLU A 497 6.42 25.11 5.44
CA GLU A 497 7.22 25.06 4.22
C GLU A 497 6.35 25.45 2.99
N PRO A 498 6.75 26.46 2.19
CA PRO A 498 5.90 26.99 1.15
C PRO A 498 5.83 26.06 -0.07
N HIS A 499 4.68 26.05 -0.73
CA HIS A 499 4.52 25.33 -1.99
C HIS A 499 5.35 25.99 -3.11
N PRO A 500 6.14 25.22 -3.88
CA PRO A 500 6.82 25.77 -5.05
C PRO A 500 5.80 26.11 -6.15
N GLN A 501 5.99 27.24 -6.85
CA GLN A 501 5.07 27.64 -7.93
C GLN A 501 5.07 26.66 -9.12
N LYS A 502 6.23 26.07 -9.41
CA LYS A 502 6.46 25.11 -10.50
C LYS A 502 7.45 24.06 -10.03
N LEU A 503 7.32 22.84 -10.53
CA LEU A 503 8.30 21.78 -10.27
C LEU A 503 9.40 21.77 -11.33
N ILE A 504 10.62 21.46 -10.90
CA ILE A 504 11.74 21.17 -11.82
C ILE A 504 11.66 19.68 -12.15
N SER A 505 11.57 19.33 -13.44
CA SER A 505 11.30 17.94 -13.86
C SER A 505 12.30 16.93 -13.31
N ARG A 506 13.60 17.28 -13.29
CA ARG A 506 14.64 16.43 -12.70
C ARG A 506 14.43 16.21 -11.20
N ALA A 507 14.19 17.28 -10.44
CA ALA A 507 13.91 17.20 -9.02
C ALA A 507 12.67 16.34 -8.74
N PHE A 508 11.59 16.53 -9.52
CA PHE A 508 10.37 15.76 -9.39
C PHE A 508 10.64 14.25 -9.48
N ARG A 509 11.31 13.81 -10.55
CA ARG A 509 11.66 12.38 -10.74
C ARG A 509 12.62 11.88 -9.66
N LEU A 510 13.63 12.68 -9.31
CA LEU A 510 14.63 12.34 -8.30
C LEU A 510 14.00 12.08 -6.93
N GLY A 511 13.07 12.93 -6.49
CA GLY A 511 12.39 12.76 -5.20
C GLY A 511 11.72 11.39 -5.08
N PHE A 512 11.00 10.96 -6.12
CA PHE A 512 10.34 9.65 -6.13
C PHE A 512 11.29 8.48 -6.33
N LEU A 513 12.34 8.64 -7.15
CA LEU A 513 13.39 7.64 -7.29
C LEU A 513 14.07 7.37 -5.95
N PHE A 514 14.47 8.43 -5.22
CA PHE A 514 15.05 8.33 -3.89
C PHE A 514 14.13 7.58 -2.93
N GLN A 515 12.86 7.97 -2.84
CA GLN A 515 11.88 7.30 -1.97
C GLN A 515 11.73 5.81 -2.29
N LYS A 516 11.71 5.44 -3.58
CA LYS A 516 11.58 4.04 -3.99
C LYS A 516 12.82 3.22 -3.67
N VAL A 517 14.02 3.72 -3.97
CA VAL A 517 15.26 3.00 -3.63
C VAL A 517 15.45 2.93 -2.11
N TYR A 518 15.11 4.00 -1.37
CA TYR A 518 15.07 4.00 0.10
C TYR A 518 14.14 2.91 0.63
N SER A 519 12.94 2.75 0.04
CA SER A 519 12.00 1.69 0.45
C SER A 519 12.55 0.28 0.24
N HIS A 520 13.44 0.06 -0.73
CA HIS A 520 14.14 -1.21 -0.90
C HIS A 520 15.22 -1.40 0.15
N MET A 521 16.04 -0.39 0.42
CA MET A 521 17.07 -0.46 1.47
C MET A 521 16.47 -0.63 2.86
N ASP A 522 15.36 0.02 3.16
CA ASP A 522 14.63 -0.17 4.41
C ASP A 522 14.04 -1.58 4.52
N ARG A 523 13.54 -2.15 3.40
CA ARG A 523 13.07 -3.54 3.38
C ARG A 523 14.22 -4.52 3.67
N VAL A 524 15.43 -4.24 3.18
CA VAL A 524 16.63 -5.00 3.53
C VAL A 524 16.91 -4.91 5.02
N ALA A 525 16.93 -3.69 5.58
CA ALA A 525 17.14 -3.49 7.01
C ALA A 525 16.09 -4.24 7.86
N LYS A 526 14.83 -4.22 7.42
CA LYS A 526 13.75 -4.99 8.05
C LYS A 526 14.01 -6.48 7.93
N ALA A 527 14.35 -7.01 6.76
CA ALA A 527 14.62 -8.44 6.55
C ALA A 527 15.82 -8.96 7.37
N LEU A 528 16.79 -8.09 7.65
CA LEU A 528 17.93 -8.38 8.53
C LEU A 528 17.59 -8.29 10.03
N GLY A 529 16.35 -7.92 10.37
CA GLY A 529 15.90 -7.71 11.75
C GLY A 529 16.72 -6.63 12.46
N LEU A 530 17.02 -5.53 11.77
CA LEU A 530 17.67 -4.37 12.39
C LEU A 530 16.70 -3.64 13.33
N PRO A 531 17.21 -3.05 14.44
CA PRO A 531 16.41 -2.25 15.36
C PRO A 531 15.70 -1.07 14.68
N GLN A 532 14.66 -0.54 15.33
CA GLN A 532 13.80 0.52 14.74
C GLN A 532 14.57 1.83 14.48
N GLU A 533 15.61 2.14 15.25
CA GLU A 533 16.49 3.30 15.06
C GLU A 533 17.24 3.30 13.72
N TYR A 534 17.49 2.11 13.14
CA TYR A 534 18.07 1.96 11.79
C TYR A 534 17.03 1.96 10.68
N ARG A 535 15.74 1.96 11.04
CA ARG A 535 14.60 1.89 10.12
C ARG A 535 13.64 3.06 10.31
N PRO A 536 14.13 4.31 10.32
CA PRO A 536 13.25 5.45 10.43
C PRO A 536 12.33 5.53 9.20
N THR A 537 11.22 6.24 9.37
CA THR A 537 10.44 6.74 8.23
C THR A 537 11.37 7.43 7.24
N THR A 538 11.08 7.30 5.94
CA THR A 538 11.82 8.00 4.88
C THR A 538 11.98 9.48 5.24
N PRO A 539 13.22 9.95 5.49
CA PRO A 539 13.45 11.29 6.03
C PRO A 539 13.46 12.30 4.86
N TYR A 540 12.28 12.50 4.27
CA TYR A 540 12.05 13.32 3.09
C TYR A 540 10.88 14.29 3.29
N ASP A 541 11.12 15.56 2.97
CA ASP A 541 10.09 16.59 2.83
C ASP A 541 10.11 17.13 1.41
N GLY A 542 9.03 16.89 0.67
CA GLY A 542 8.93 17.25 -0.73
C GLY A 542 8.96 18.74 -1.00
N LEU A 543 8.29 19.54 -0.17
CA LEU A 543 8.24 20.99 -0.36
C LEU A 543 9.64 21.58 -0.15
N ARG A 544 10.29 21.19 0.95
CA ARG A 544 11.65 21.59 1.30
C ARG A 544 12.63 21.21 0.21
N PHE A 545 12.56 19.96 -0.26
CA PHE A 545 13.42 19.46 -1.32
C PHE A 545 13.29 20.30 -2.59
N HIS A 546 12.08 20.56 -3.06
CA HIS A 546 11.88 21.35 -4.27
C HIS A 546 12.31 22.81 -4.13
N ASN A 547 12.08 23.43 -2.97
CA ASN A 547 12.51 24.80 -2.69
C ASN A 547 14.03 24.90 -2.65
N MET A 548 14.70 24.02 -1.89
CA MET A 548 16.15 24.03 -1.76
C MET A 548 16.85 23.61 -3.06
N TYR A 549 16.31 22.64 -3.80
CA TYR A 549 16.87 22.23 -5.10
C TYR A 549 16.96 23.41 -6.05
N ARG A 550 15.92 24.25 -6.12
CA ARG A 550 15.93 25.47 -6.93
C ARG A 550 17.05 26.41 -6.51
N VAL A 551 17.15 26.70 -5.21
CA VAL A 551 18.18 27.58 -4.65
C VAL A 551 19.58 27.07 -4.99
N TRP A 552 19.85 25.79 -4.72
CA TRP A 552 21.15 25.15 -4.93
C TRP A 552 21.53 25.04 -6.41
N THR A 553 20.56 24.98 -7.32
CA THR A 553 20.85 25.08 -8.77
C THR A 553 21.11 26.50 -9.26
N SER A 554 20.70 27.52 -8.50
CA SER A 554 20.91 28.93 -8.83
C SER A 554 22.09 29.58 -8.11
N MET A 555 22.74 28.89 -7.18
CA MET A 555 23.85 29.42 -6.40
C MET A 555 25.03 28.43 -6.36
N LYS A 556 26.20 28.94 -5.99
CA LYS A 556 27.34 28.08 -5.63
C LYS A 556 27.15 27.55 -4.22
N VAL A 557 27.12 26.22 -4.07
CA VAL A 557 27.06 25.55 -2.76
C VAL A 557 28.44 25.63 -2.10
N GLU A 558 28.56 26.48 -1.08
CA GLU A 558 29.76 26.62 -0.27
C GLU A 558 29.85 25.55 0.85
N PRO A 559 31.06 25.23 1.37
CA PRO A 559 31.28 24.17 2.34
C PRO A 559 30.41 24.24 3.62
N HIS A 560 30.13 25.44 4.12
CA HIS A 560 29.31 25.62 5.33
C HIS A 560 27.85 25.15 5.15
N HIS A 561 27.34 25.07 3.91
CA HIS A 561 25.99 24.53 3.66
C HIS A 561 25.91 23.01 3.87
N ILE A 562 27.04 22.30 3.78
CA ILE A 562 27.13 20.84 3.90
C ILE A 562 27.89 20.39 5.15
N GLU A 563 28.44 21.33 5.92
CA GLU A 563 29.15 21.07 7.19
C GLU A 563 28.38 20.13 8.14
N PRO A 564 27.05 20.28 8.35
CA PRO A 564 26.32 19.42 9.27
C PRO A 564 26.26 17.93 8.88
N ILE A 565 26.58 17.61 7.63
CA ILE A 565 26.52 16.24 7.10
C ILE A 565 27.87 15.74 6.59
N ALA A 566 28.94 16.53 6.73
CA ALA A 566 30.21 16.31 6.06
C ALA A 566 30.82 14.92 6.32
N GLU A 567 30.69 14.42 7.55
CA GLU A 567 31.25 13.15 7.99
C GLU A 567 30.56 11.92 7.38
N TRP A 568 29.32 12.05 6.90
CA TRP A 568 28.52 10.92 6.43
C TRP A 568 28.39 10.83 4.90
N ARG A 569 29.18 11.65 4.18
CA ARG A 569 29.18 11.72 2.71
C ARG A 569 29.98 10.59 2.06
N PHE A 570 29.76 9.35 2.48
CA PHE A 570 30.47 8.17 1.96
C PHE A 570 30.27 7.96 0.45
N TYR A 571 29.19 8.50 -0.10
CA TYR A 571 28.89 8.49 -1.54
C TYR A 571 29.69 9.51 -2.37
N GLN A 572 30.57 10.32 -1.76
CA GLN A 572 31.33 11.33 -2.49
C GLN A 572 32.46 10.73 -3.36
N GLN A 573 33.01 9.59 -2.93
CA GLN A 573 34.15 8.93 -3.57
C GLN A 573 33.73 7.85 -4.58
N THR A 574 32.43 7.58 -4.71
CA THR A 574 31.91 6.59 -5.65
C THR A 574 32.22 7.00 -7.09
N LYS A 575 32.99 6.18 -7.79
CA LYS A 575 33.10 6.26 -9.25
C LYS A 575 31.84 5.67 -9.87
N SER A 576 31.28 6.33 -10.88
CA SER A 576 30.17 5.74 -11.65
C SER A 576 30.68 4.45 -12.29
N THR A 577 30.01 3.32 -12.02
CA THR A 577 30.28 2.03 -12.67
C THR A 577 29.67 1.98 -14.06
#